data_AF-A0A1V4RAS4-F1
#
_entry.id   AF-A0A1V4RAS4-F1
#
_cell.length_a   1.000
_cell.length_b   1.000
_cell.length_c   1.000
_cell.angle_alpha   90.00
_cell.angle_beta   90.00
_cell.angle_gamma   90.00
#
_symmetry.space_group_name_H-M   'P 1'
#
loop_
_entity.id
_entity.type
_entity.pdbx_description
1 polymer ?
#
loop_
_entity_poly.entity_id
_entity_poly.type
_entity_poly.pdbx_seq_one_letter_code
_entity_poly.pdbx_strand_id
1 'polypeptide(L)' 'FRKTSEALEVKLKDLVHPVRIALTGRRIGPGLFETIEVLGKEKTLRRIENLLNYWRQNND' A
#
# COMPACT_ATOMS: atom_id res chain seq x y z
N PHE A 1 5.35 -2.50 8.51
CA PHE A 1 5.80 -3.37 7.41
C PHE A 1 6.44 -4.65 7.91
N ARG A 2 7.67 -4.68 8.49
CA ARG A 2 8.31 -5.94 8.96
C ARG A 2 7.46 -6.76 9.95
N LYS A 3 7.04 -6.14 11.05
CA LYS A 3 6.14 -6.76 12.04
C LYS A 3 4.85 -7.30 11.41
N THR A 4 4.28 -6.55 10.46
CA THR A 4 3.05 -6.95 9.74
C THR A 4 3.31 -8.11 8.79
N SER A 5 4.43 -8.12 8.06
CA SER A 5 4.77 -9.23 7.17
C SER A 5 5.06 -10.51 7.93
N GLU A 6 5.73 -10.41 9.09
CA GLU A 6 5.97 -11.54 9.99
C GLU A 6 4.64 -12.09 10.54
N ALA A 7 3.76 -11.22 11.05
CA ALA A 7 2.47 -11.63 11.60
C ALA A 7 1.53 -12.26 10.56
N LEU A 8 1.69 -11.92 9.28
CA LEU A 8 0.90 -12.47 8.17
C LEU A 8 1.61 -13.61 7.43
N GLU A 9 2.82 -13.98 7.84
CA GLU A 9 3.66 -15.00 7.18
C GLU A 9 3.87 -14.76 5.67
N VAL A 10 3.93 -13.48 5.26
CA VAL A 10 4.16 -13.07 3.86
C VAL A 10 5.53 -12.44 3.67
N LYS A 11 6.05 -12.43 2.44
CA LYS A 11 7.30 -11.72 2.17
C LYS A 11 7.04 -10.22 2.26
N LEU A 12 8.04 -9.45 2.72
CA LEU A 12 7.93 -7.99 2.83
C LEU A 12 7.47 -7.32 1.52
N LYS A 13 7.94 -7.83 0.38
CA LYS A 13 7.59 -7.34 -0.96
C LYS A 13 6.08 -7.47 -1.27
N ASP A 14 5.42 -8.48 -0.68
CA ASP A 14 4.00 -8.76 -0.89
C ASP A 14 3.12 -7.71 -0.17
N LEU A 15 3.67 -6.98 0.81
CA LEU A 15 3.03 -5.78 1.39
C LEU A 15 3.48 -4.49 0.69
N VAL A 16 4.76 -4.36 0.38
CA VAL A 16 5.35 -3.12 -0.16
C VAL A 16 4.81 -2.79 -1.55
N HIS A 17 4.68 -3.76 -2.45
CA HIS A 17 4.22 -3.50 -3.81
C HIS A 17 2.75 -3.07 -3.88
N PRO A 18 1.79 -3.75 -3.21
CA PRO A 18 0.40 -3.31 -3.21
C PRO A 18 0.21 -1.94 -2.58
N VAL A 19 0.88 -1.63 -1.47
CA VAL A 19 0.79 -0.29 -0.87
C VAL A 19 1.35 0.76 -1.83
N ARG A 20 2.47 0.51 -2.50
CA ARG A 20 3.00 1.41 -3.53
C ARG A 20 1.97 1.68 -4.64
N ILE A 21 1.29 0.65 -5.12
CA ILE A 21 0.24 0.78 -6.13
C ILE A 21 -0.92 1.61 -5.58
N ALA A 22 -1.36 1.34 -4.36
CA ALA A 22 -2.42 2.11 -3.71
C ALA A 22 -2.07 3.60 -3.66
N LEU A 23 -0.82 3.93 -3.32
CA LEU A 23 -0.37 5.30 -3.15
C LEU A 23 -0.08 6.02 -4.46
N THR A 24 0.37 5.33 -5.51
CA THR A 24 0.93 5.99 -6.71
C THR A 24 0.28 5.57 -8.02
N GLY A 25 -0.52 4.50 -8.05
CA GLY A 25 -1.03 3.89 -9.27
C GLY A 25 0.05 3.25 -10.15
N ARG A 26 1.29 3.13 -9.65
CA ARG A 26 2.46 2.64 -10.40
C ARG A 26 3.14 1.49 -9.65
N ARG A 27 3.69 0.54 -10.39
CA ARG A 27 4.49 -0.58 -9.86
C ARG A 27 5.91 -0.15 -9.45
N ILE A 28 6.46 0.85 -10.14
CA ILE A 28 7.80 1.42 -9.94
C ILE A 28 7.65 2.92 -9.71
N GLY A 29 8.45 3.49 -8.80
CA GLY A 29 8.41 4.92 -8.48
C GLY A 29 9.31 5.28 -7.29
N PRO A 30 9.13 6.45 -6.68
CA PRO A 30 9.95 6.95 -5.56
C PRO A 30 9.95 6.01 -4.33
N GLY A 31 10.83 6.21 -3.35
CA GLY A 31 10.83 5.38 -2.14
C GLY A 31 9.45 5.32 -1.49
N LEU A 32 9.02 4.13 -1.02
CA LEU A 32 7.68 3.98 -0.43
C LEU A 32 7.51 4.89 0.80
N PHE A 33 8.54 4.96 1.65
CA PHE A 33 8.51 5.76 2.87
C PHE A 33 8.53 7.26 2.57
N GLU A 34 9.38 7.71 1.64
CA GLU A 34 9.37 9.10 1.15
C GLU A 34 7.99 9.48 0.58
N THR A 35 7.37 8.58 -0.17
CA THR A 35 6.02 8.78 -0.71
C THR A 35 5.00 8.97 0.41
N ILE A 36 5.04 8.12 1.45
CA ILE A 36 4.15 8.23 2.61
C ILE A 36 4.37 9.54 3.35
N GLU A 37 5.63 9.95 3.54
CA GLU A 37 6.00 11.19 4.21
C GLU A 37 5.46 12.42 3.46
N VAL A 38 5.69 12.50 2.15
CA VAL A 38 5.20 13.60 1.31
C VAL A 38 3.66 13.65 1.25
N LEU A 39 2.99 12.49 1.22
CA LEU A 39 1.52 12.46 1.17
C LEU A 39 0.88 12.81 2.52
N GLY A 40 1.55 12.50 3.62
CA GLY A 40 0.99 12.57 4.96
C GLY A 40 0.01 11.43 5.27
N LYS A 41 -0.32 11.28 6.56
CA LYS A 41 -1.12 10.16 7.09
C LYS A 41 -2.51 10.06 6.45
N GLU A 42 -3.27 11.14 6.43
CA GLU A 42 -4.67 11.10 5.98
C GLU A 42 -4.80 10.70 4.50
N LYS A 43 -3.95 11.29 3.64
CA LYS A 43 -3.96 11.00 2.20
C LYS A 43 -3.49 9.58 1.93
N THR A 44 -2.51 9.10 2.68
CA THR A 44 -2.02 7.71 2.63
C THR A 44 -3.13 6.73 2.94
N LEU A 45 -3.83 6.89 4.08
CA LEU A 45 -4.90 5.99 4.49
C LEU A 45 -6.07 6.01 3.51
N ARG A 46 -6.51 7.21 3.06
CA ARG A 46 -7.59 7.34 2.07
C ARG A 46 -7.27 6.62 0.75
N ARG A 47 -6.02 6.70 0.27
CA ARG A 47 -5.60 6.01 -0.96
C ARG A 47 -5.59 4.49 -0.81
N ILE A 48 -5.16 3.98 0.34
CA ILE A 48 -5.22 2.56 0.67
C ILE A 48 -6.67 2.08 0.71
N GLU A 49 -7.55 2.80 1.41
CA GLU A 49 -8.97 2.45 1.51
C GLU A 49 -9.65 2.43 0.14
N ASN A 50 -9.36 3.40 -0.72
CA ASN A 50 -9.87 3.41 -2.10
C ASN A 50 -9.49 2.15 -2.88
N LEU A 51 -8.24 1.68 -2.76
CA LEU A 51 -7.82 0.45 -3.43
C LEU A 51 -8.50 -0.78 -2.84
N LEU A 52 -8.65 -0.86 -1.52
CA LEU A 52 -9.36 -1.97 -0.86
C LEU A 52 -10.83 -2.03 -1.29
N ASN A 53 -11.51 -0.89 -1.34
CA ASN A 53 -12.90 -0.81 -1.80
C ASN A 53 -13.04 -1.21 -3.27
N TYR A 54 -12.14 -0.72 -4.13
CA TYR A 54 -12.09 -1.16 -5.53
C TYR A 54 -11.87 -2.67 -5.63
N TRP A 55 -10.94 -3.23 -4.87
CA TRP A 55 -10.62 -4.66 -4.93
C TRP A 55 -11.81 -5.52 -4.51
N ARG A 56 -12.44 -5.21 -3.37
CA ARG A 56 -13.65 -5.91 -2.87
C ARG A 56 -14.78 -5.90 -3.90
N GLN A 57 -15.05 -4.75 -4.52
CA GLN A 57 -16.11 -4.63 -5.53
C GLN A 57 -15.87 -5.43 -6.81
N ASN A 58 -14.63 -5.86 -7.10
CA ASN A 58 -14.27 -6.49 -8.37
C ASN A 58 -13.74 -7.92 -8.21
N ASN A 59 -13.58 -8.43 -6.99
CA ASN A 59 -12.97 -9.74 -6.72
C ASN A 59 -13.73 -10.59 -5.67
N ASP A 60 -14.89 -10.11 -5.20
CA ASP A 60 -15.85 -10.88 -4.39
C ASP A 60 -16.97 -11.49 -5.26
#